data_AF-A0A3R5Q2X6-F1
#
_entry.id   AF-A0A3R5Q2X6-F1
#
_cell.length_a   1.000
_cell.length_b   1.000
_cell.length_c   1.000
_cell.angle_alpha   90.00
_cell.angle_beta   90.00
_cell.angle_gamma   90.00
#
_symmetry.space_group_name_H-M   'P 1'
#
loop_
_entity.id
_entity.type
_entity.pdbx_description
1 polymer ?
#
loop_
_entity_poly.entity_id
_entity_poly.type
_entity_poly.pdbx_seq_one_letter_code
_entity_poly.pdbx_strand_id
1 'polypeptide(L)'
;MSVNCKKSCNKCGGGGGGGGGGGGGGGGGGGGTGGSCTDKSTSCAYWARTGECTKNPNYMLTNCKKSCNKCGGGGGGSGGGGSGGGGCKDSNNNCASWARRGECRRNPAYMLKYCKKSCNQCASSSDTDTTAKCEDQNKYCLSWASTGKCTRNPAYMLESCAKSCNACDKVSHAPVCHDLNNSCNIWAQTGYCGSYAPYMSTNCKMSCGLC
;
A
#
# COMPACT_ATOMS: atom_id res chain seq x y z
N MET A 1 -42.48 3.85 2.58
CA MET A 1 -42.61 4.16 1.14
C MET A 1 -42.65 5.68 0.98
N SER A 2 -42.24 6.21 -0.18
CA SER A 2 -41.99 7.64 -0.53
C SER A 2 -40.53 8.05 -0.27
N VAL A 3 -39.53 7.82 -1.14
CA VAL A 3 -39.33 8.22 -2.56
C VAL A 3 -39.73 9.66 -2.90
N ASN A 4 -38.73 10.53 -3.02
CA ASN A 4 -38.82 11.81 -3.73
C ASN A 4 -37.48 12.08 -4.43
N CYS A 5 -37.27 11.46 -5.59
CA CYS A 5 -36.25 11.86 -6.56
C CYS A 5 -36.97 12.57 -7.70
N LYS A 6 -36.83 13.90 -7.79
CA LYS A 6 -37.40 14.68 -8.89
C LYS A 6 -36.59 14.42 -10.16
N LYS A 7 -37.27 13.82 -11.13
CA LYS A 7 -36.97 13.81 -12.57
C LYS A 7 -36.38 15.14 -13.04
N SER A 8 -35.34 15.08 -13.86
CA SER A 8 -35.42 15.57 -15.26
C SER A 8 -34.25 15.02 -16.08
N CYS A 9 -34.60 14.12 -17.00
CA CYS A 9 -33.75 13.68 -18.10
C CYS A 9 -33.66 14.75 -19.18
N ASN A 10 -32.62 14.56 -20.01
CA ASN A 10 -32.51 14.90 -21.43
C ASN A 10 -31.99 16.29 -21.83
N LYS A 11 -30.79 16.28 -22.41
CA LYS A 11 -30.60 16.70 -23.81
C LYS A 11 -29.35 16.04 -24.41
N CYS A 12 -29.59 15.14 -25.35
CA CYS A 12 -28.66 14.80 -26.44
C CYS A 12 -29.04 15.61 -27.68
N GLY A 13 -28.04 16.03 -28.46
CA GLY A 13 -28.15 16.69 -29.78
C GLY A 13 -27.14 17.83 -29.87
N GLY A 14 -26.31 18.00 -30.90
CA GLY A 14 -26.14 17.31 -32.18
C GLY A 14 -25.47 18.28 -33.18
N GLY A 15 -24.64 17.77 -34.09
CA GLY A 15 -24.10 18.46 -35.30
C GLY A 15 -22.83 19.30 -35.09
N GLY A 16 -21.83 19.36 -35.99
CA GLY A 16 -21.61 18.80 -37.33
C GLY A 16 -20.48 19.59 -38.05
N GLY A 17 -19.71 18.93 -38.94
CA GLY A 17 -18.79 19.51 -39.96
C GLY A 17 -17.46 20.13 -39.45
N GLY A 18 -16.30 20.10 -40.12
CA GLY A 18 -15.84 19.67 -41.45
C GLY A 18 -14.55 20.43 -41.81
N GLY A 19 -13.58 19.80 -42.50
CA GLY A 19 -12.38 20.42 -43.15
C GLY A 19 -11.30 20.98 -42.21
N GLY A 20 -9.99 21.01 -42.48
CA GLY A 20 -9.15 20.80 -43.66
C GLY A 20 -7.96 21.78 -43.59
N GLY A 21 -6.72 21.34 -43.87
CA GLY A 21 -5.63 22.22 -44.37
C GLY A 21 -4.59 22.78 -43.39
N GLY A 22 -3.37 22.25 -43.48
CA GLY A 22 -2.15 22.98 -43.90
C GLY A 22 -1.57 24.16 -43.10
N GLY A 23 -0.28 24.04 -42.75
CA GLY A 23 0.72 25.08 -43.08
C GLY A 23 1.24 25.99 -41.95
N GLY A 24 2.53 25.82 -41.63
CA GLY A 24 3.53 26.90 -41.69
C GLY A 24 3.56 27.99 -40.60
N GLY A 25 4.69 28.01 -39.86
CA GLY A 25 5.53 29.20 -39.79
C GLY A 25 5.28 30.23 -38.68
N GLY A 26 6.24 30.29 -37.74
CA GLY A 26 6.94 31.55 -37.43
C GLY A 26 6.38 32.45 -36.33
N GLY A 27 7.21 32.63 -35.29
CA GLY A 27 7.61 33.98 -34.89
C GLY A 27 7.13 34.51 -33.53
N GLY A 28 8.12 34.86 -32.70
CA GLY A 28 8.03 35.85 -31.60
C GLY A 28 7.44 35.30 -30.30
N GLY A 29 8.03 35.45 -29.12
CA GLY A 29 9.04 36.37 -28.63
C GLY A 29 8.73 36.58 -27.14
N GLY A 30 9.74 36.68 -26.28
CA GLY A 30 9.53 37.02 -24.87
C GLY A 30 10.50 36.33 -23.93
N GLY A 31 11.51 37.06 -23.49
CA GLY A 31 12.59 36.60 -22.61
C GLY A 31 12.14 36.18 -21.21
N GLY A 32 12.89 35.22 -20.67
CA GLY A 32 12.85 34.77 -19.29
C GLY A 32 13.86 33.64 -19.12
N THR A 33 14.95 33.91 -18.42
CA THR A 33 16.10 33.02 -18.23
C THR A 33 15.73 31.73 -17.50
N GLY A 34 15.42 30.68 -18.25
CA GLY A 34 15.28 29.30 -17.76
C GLY A 34 15.92 28.37 -18.80
N GLY A 35 17.10 27.83 -18.47
CA GLY A 35 17.95 27.11 -19.43
C GLY A 35 17.20 26.06 -20.24
N SER A 36 17.33 26.14 -21.57
CA SER A 36 16.70 25.21 -22.52
C SER A 36 16.98 23.76 -22.14
N CYS A 37 15.92 23.00 -21.88
CA CYS A 37 15.98 21.56 -21.67
C CYS A 37 16.33 20.86 -22.98
N THR A 38 17.62 20.74 -23.26
CA THR A 38 18.11 20.04 -24.44
C THR A 38 19.30 19.17 -24.07
N ASP A 39 19.49 18.13 -24.87
CA ASP A 39 20.70 17.35 -24.83
C ASP A 39 21.77 18.07 -25.65
N LYS A 40 22.96 18.21 -25.08
CA LYS A 40 24.11 18.86 -25.74
C LYS A 40 24.84 17.92 -26.69
N SER A 41 24.55 16.62 -26.64
CA SER A 41 25.16 15.60 -27.48
C SER A 41 24.10 14.71 -28.12
N THR A 42 24.33 14.34 -29.37
CA THR A 42 23.52 13.35 -30.10
C THR A 42 23.59 11.97 -29.46
N SER A 43 24.64 11.67 -28.70
CA SER A 43 24.83 10.39 -28.00
C SER A 43 24.05 10.28 -26.69
N CYS A 44 23.45 11.37 -26.19
CA CYS A 44 22.75 11.38 -24.90
C CYS A 44 21.65 10.32 -24.78
N ALA A 45 20.91 10.04 -25.87
CA ALA A 45 19.86 9.02 -25.89
C ALA A 45 20.43 7.60 -25.74
N TYR A 46 21.58 7.33 -26.39
CA TYR A 46 22.27 6.06 -26.26
C TYR A 46 22.78 5.85 -24.84
N TRP A 47 23.44 6.86 -24.26
CA TRP A 47 23.97 6.82 -22.90
C TRP A 47 22.87 6.68 -21.83
N ALA A 48 21.74 7.38 -22.00
CA ALA A 48 20.59 7.20 -21.12
C ALA A 48 20.07 5.76 -21.15
N ARG A 49 19.97 5.14 -22.34
CA ARG A 49 19.54 3.74 -22.49
C ARG A 49 20.52 2.73 -21.89
N THR A 50 21.82 3.00 -21.91
CA THR A 50 22.83 2.14 -21.28
C THR A 50 23.00 2.38 -19.77
N GLY A 51 22.20 3.27 -19.20
CA GLY A 51 22.13 3.51 -17.75
C GLY A 51 23.08 4.60 -17.22
N GLU A 52 23.64 5.44 -18.08
CA GLU A 52 24.55 6.52 -17.65
C GLU A 52 23.87 7.55 -16.76
N CYS A 53 22.55 7.71 -16.84
CA CYS A 53 21.80 8.59 -15.93
C CYS A 53 21.92 8.17 -14.45
N THR A 54 22.26 6.90 -14.18
CA THR A 54 22.48 6.35 -12.84
C THR A 54 23.97 6.18 -12.55
N LYS A 55 24.77 5.75 -13.54
CA LYS A 55 26.21 5.49 -13.38
C LYS A 55 27.04 6.78 -13.36
N ASN A 56 26.67 7.78 -14.17
CA ASN A 56 27.35 9.06 -14.29
C ASN A 56 26.35 10.24 -14.24
N PRO A 57 25.65 10.41 -13.11
CA PRO A 57 24.57 11.37 -13.00
C PRO A 57 25.05 12.81 -13.16
N ASN A 58 26.26 13.16 -12.70
CA ASN A 58 26.76 14.54 -12.77
C ASN A 58 26.96 15.01 -14.22
N TYR A 59 27.57 14.17 -15.05
CA TYR A 59 27.77 14.49 -16.46
C TYR A 59 26.43 14.52 -17.20
N MET A 60 25.59 13.50 -16.97
CA MET A 60 24.32 13.35 -17.67
C MET A 60 23.29 14.41 -17.27
N LEU A 61 23.24 14.82 -16.01
CA LEU A 61 22.43 15.94 -15.56
C LEU A 61 22.95 17.29 -16.04
N THR A 62 24.20 17.40 -16.49
CA THR A 62 24.73 18.66 -17.00
C THR A 62 24.55 18.79 -18.51
N ASN A 63 24.67 17.67 -19.23
CA ASN A 63 24.76 17.64 -20.69
C ASN A 63 23.60 16.90 -21.37
N CYS A 64 22.90 16.03 -20.66
CA CYS A 64 21.89 15.11 -21.21
C CYS A 64 20.59 15.14 -20.39
N LYS A 65 20.22 16.32 -19.87
CA LYS A 65 19.05 16.51 -18.99
C LYS A 65 17.76 15.99 -19.61
N LYS A 66 17.60 16.16 -20.92
CA LYS A 66 16.41 15.73 -21.66
C LYS A 66 16.38 14.21 -21.78
N SER A 67 17.47 13.60 -22.22
CA SER A 67 17.60 12.13 -22.32
C SER A 67 17.46 11.41 -20.97
N CYS A 68 17.85 12.05 -19.86
CA CYS A 68 17.65 11.51 -18.52
C CYS A 68 16.28 11.82 -17.90
N ASN A 69 15.39 12.51 -18.62
CA ASN A 69 14.07 12.92 -18.14
C ASN A 69 14.14 13.83 -16.89
N LYS A 70 15.13 14.72 -16.82
CA LYS A 70 15.44 15.57 -15.66
C LYS A 70 15.14 17.05 -15.90
N CYS A 71 14.42 17.35 -16.97
CA CYS A 71 13.91 18.67 -17.21
C CYS A 71 12.63 18.90 -16.42
N GLY A 72 12.71 19.72 -15.37
CA GLY A 72 11.58 20.13 -14.57
C GLY A 72 10.85 21.30 -15.21
N GLY A 73 9.71 21.02 -15.81
CA GLY A 73 8.81 22.02 -16.39
C GLY A 73 7.67 21.37 -17.17
N GLY A 74 6.73 20.74 -16.46
CA GLY A 74 5.36 20.44 -16.93
C GLY A 74 5.16 19.67 -18.24
N GLY A 75 4.89 18.36 -18.14
CA GLY A 75 3.99 17.65 -19.07
C GLY A 75 4.63 16.65 -20.05
N GLY A 76 4.22 15.37 -19.93
CA GLY A 76 4.28 14.36 -21.00
C GLY A 76 5.32 13.24 -20.82
N GLY A 77 4.85 11.99 -20.68
CA GLY A 77 5.61 10.76 -20.36
C GLY A 77 6.65 10.31 -21.41
N SER A 78 7.46 9.26 -21.21
CA SER A 78 7.17 7.98 -20.57
C SER A 78 8.46 7.18 -20.27
N GLY A 79 8.42 6.38 -19.20
CA GLY A 79 9.21 5.15 -19.01
C GLY A 79 10.34 5.28 -17.98
N GLY A 80 10.35 4.60 -16.84
CA GLY A 80 9.45 3.60 -16.28
C GLY A 80 9.96 3.21 -14.89
N GLY A 81 9.07 2.94 -13.94
CA GLY A 81 9.46 2.56 -12.59
C GLY A 81 8.34 2.67 -11.56
N GLY A 82 7.36 1.77 -11.66
CA GLY A 82 6.63 1.20 -10.51
C GLY A 82 6.02 2.14 -9.47
N SER A 83 4.81 2.62 -9.74
CA SER A 83 3.73 2.66 -8.75
C SER A 83 2.43 2.94 -9.48
N GLY A 84 1.77 1.85 -9.88
CA GLY A 84 0.44 1.91 -10.45
C GLY A 84 -0.55 2.34 -9.38
N GLY A 85 -0.82 3.64 -9.30
CA GLY A 85 -1.97 4.23 -8.60
C GLY A 85 -3.32 3.92 -9.28
N GLY A 86 -3.48 2.70 -9.81
CA GLY A 86 -4.78 2.11 -10.06
C GLY A 86 -4.94 1.04 -9.00
N GLY A 87 -5.76 1.34 -7.98
CA GLY A 87 -5.93 0.49 -6.80
C GLY A 87 -6.18 -0.98 -7.14
N CYS A 88 -5.98 -1.87 -6.16
CA CYS A 88 -6.32 -3.28 -6.30
C CYS A 88 -7.78 -3.45 -6.70
N LYS A 89 -8.03 -3.61 -7.99
CA LYS A 89 -9.36 -3.93 -8.50
C LYS A 89 -9.22 -4.70 -9.80
N ASP A 90 -10.30 -5.39 -10.09
CA ASP A 90 -10.52 -5.93 -11.41
C ASP A 90 -11.12 -4.83 -12.29
N SER A 91 -10.59 -4.70 -13.50
CA SER A 91 -11.05 -3.77 -14.52
C SER A 91 -12.08 -4.41 -15.45
N ASN A 92 -12.38 -5.70 -15.29
CA ASN A 92 -13.36 -6.42 -16.08
C ASN A 92 -14.26 -7.28 -15.18
N ASN A 93 -15.58 -7.25 -15.44
CA ASN A 93 -16.57 -8.02 -14.69
C ASN A 93 -16.36 -9.54 -14.79
N ASN A 94 -15.70 -10.02 -15.85
CA ASN A 94 -15.41 -11.44 -16.05
C ASN A 94 -14.14 -11.93 -15.36
N CYS A 95 -13.35 -11.04 -14.73
CA CYS A 95 -12.07 -11.41 -14.10
C CYS A 95 -12.20 -12.59 -13.14
N ALA A 96 -13.28 -12.65 -12.34
CA ALA A 96 -13.51 -13.76 -11.41
C ALA A 96 -13.74 -15.10 -12.12
N SER A 97 -14.51 -15.09 -13.22
CA SER A 97 -14.78 -16.29 -14.02
C SER A 97 -13.52 -16.80 -14.72
N TRP A 98 -12.75 -15.88 -15.30
CA TRP A 98 -11.47 -16.18 -15.93
C TRP A 98 -10.43 -16.70 -14.94
N ALA A 99 -10.36 -16.10 -13.75
CA ALA A 99 -9.49 -16.60 -12.67
C ALA A 99 -9.86 -18.02 -12.26
N ARG A 100 -11.16 -18.34 -12.07
CA ARG A 100 -11.63 -19.71 -11.79
C ARG A 100 -11.29 -20.70 -12.90
N ARG A 101 -11.32 -20.25 -14.15
CA ARG A 101 -10.91 -21.05 -15.31
C ARG A 101 -9.39 -21.20 -15.44
N GLY A 102 -8.60 -20.52 -14.61
CA GLY A 102 -7.14 -20.62 -14.59
C GLY A 102 -6.41 -19.63 -15.50
N GLU A 103 -7.07 -18.58 -15.97
CA GLU A 103 -6.45 -17.55 -16.83
C GLU A 103 -5.30 -16.82 -16.14
N CYS A 104 -5.27 -16.76 -14.80
CA CYS A 104 -4.14 -16.18 -14.07
C CYS A 104 -2.81 -16.90 -14.39
N ARG A 105 -2.86 -18.18 -14.79
CA ARG A 105 -1.69 -18.98 -15.21
C ARG A 105 -1.53 -19.02 -16.73
N ARG A 106 -2.64 -19.13 -17.47
CA ARG A 106 -2.62 -19.25 -18.93
C ARG A 106 -2.41 -17.92 -19.66
N ASN A 107 -2.86 -16.81 -19.06
CA ASN A 107 -2.75 -15.46 -19.59
C ASN A 107 -2.35 -14.44 -18.51
N PRO A 108 -1.15 -14.61 -17.91
CA PRO A 108 -0.72 -13.78 -16.79
C PRO A 108 -0.54 -12.32 -17.21
N ALA A 109 -0.05 -12.04 -18.42
CA ALA A 109 0.17 -10.66 -18.86
C ALA A 109 -1.13 -9.81 -18.85
N TYR A 110 -2.24 -10.37 -19.31
CA TYR A 110 -3.53 -9.69 -19.28
C TYR A 110 -4.10 -9.66 -17.86
N MET A 111 -4.10 -10.80 -17.18
CA MET A 111 -4.74 -10.96 -15.89
C MET A 111 -4.04 -10.16 -14.78
N LEU A 112 -2.71 -10.11 -14.76
CA LEU A 112 -1.94 -9.30 -13.81
C LEU A 112 -2.06 -7.79 -14.10
N LYS A 113 -2.47 -7.40 -15.31
CA LYS A 113 -2.68 -5.99 -15.66
C LYS A 113 -4.08 -5.51 -15.31
N TYR A 114 -5.10 -6.31 -15.62
CA TYR A 114 -6.51 -5.91 -15.54
C TYR A 114 -7.34 -6.69 -14.52
N CYS A 115 -6.86 -7.81 -14.01
CA CYS A 115 -7.59 -8.70 -13.09
C CYS A 115 -6.77 -9.01 -11.82
N LYS A 116 -6.04 -8.00 -11.33
CA LYS A 116 -5.10 -8.14 -10.21
C LYS A 116 -5.76 -8.71 -8.96
N LYS A 117 -6.98 -8.26 -8.67
CA LYS A 117 -7.74 -8.73 -7.50
C LYS A 117 -8.15 -10.19 -7.68
N SER A 118 -8.75 -10.53 -8.82
CA SER A 118 -9.15 -11.90 -9.14
C SER A 118 -7.98 -12.89 -9.20
N CYS A 119 -6.76 -12.42 -9.48
CA CYS A 119 -5.55 -13.24 -9.45
C CYS A 119 -4.77 -13.20 -8.14
N ASN A 120 -5.32 -12.60 -7.08
CA ASN A 120 -4.69 -12.47 -5.76
C ASN A 120 -3.34 -11.75 -5.80
N GLN A 121 -3.19 -10.76 -6.67
CA GLN A 121 -1.94 -9.99 -6.87
C GLN A 121 -1.94 -8.66 -6.14
N CYS A 122 -2.96 -8.45 -5.34
CA CYS A 122 -3.11 -7.28 -4.52
C CYS A 122 -2.49 -7.48 -3.15
N ALA A 123 -1.20 -7.78 -3.11
CA ALA A 123 -0.43 -7.74 -1.88
C ALA A 123 0.17 -6.34 -1.74
N SER A 124 -0.67 -5.35 -1.41
CA SER A 124 -0.25 -4.04 -0.92
C SER A 124 -1.44 -3.39 -0.24
N SER A 125 -1.24 -3.01 1.02
CA SER A 125 -2.23 -2.59 2.02
C SER A 125 -3.31 -3.62 2.31
N SER A 126 -2.96 -4.63 3.10
CA SER A 126 -3.91 -5.29 3.99
C SER A 126 -4.56 -4.21 4.86
N ASP A 127 -5.78 -3.82 4.49
CA ASP A 127 -6.80 -3.49 5.48
C ASP A 127 -6.79 -4.62 6.51
N THR A 128 -6.40 -4.28 7.74
CA THR A 128 -6.66 -5.02 8.99
C THR A 128 -7.06 -6.47 8.81
N ASP A 129 -6.09 -7.31 8.49
CA ASP A 129 -6.07 -8.67 8.98
C ASP A 129 -4.87 -8.76 9.93
N THR A 130 -5.10 -8.28 11.16
CA THR A 130 -4.38 -8.78 12.32
C THR A 130 -4.82 -10.22 12.60
N THR A 131 -4.93 -11.08 11.58
CA THR A 131 -4.54 -12.47 11.76
C THR A 131 -3.02 -12.44 11.75
N ALA A 132 -2.46 -11.94 12.87
CA ALA A 132 -1.19 -12.46 13.36
C ALA A 132 -1.29 -13.96 13.19
N LYS A 133 -0.39 -14.57 12.42
CA LYS A 133 -0.42 -16.00 12.12
C LYS A 133 -0.64 -16.77 13.42
N CYS A 134 -1.89 -17.16 13.67
CA CYS A 134 -2.26 -17.92 14.84
C CYS A 134 -1.87 -19.36 14.51
N GLU A 135 -0.61 -19.65 14.75
CA GLU A 135 0.01 -20.93 14.44
C GLU A 135 0.66 -21.45 15.72
N ASP A 136 0.49 -22.75 15.94
CA ASP A 136 1.16 -23.43 17.03
C ASP A 136 2.66 -23.49 16.74
N GLN A 137 3.46 -23.01 17.68
CA GLN A 137 4.92 -23.00 17.60
C GLN A 137 5.52 -24.38 17.96
N ASN A 138 4.72 -25.26 18.56
CA ASN A 138 5.14 -26.59 18.96
C ASN A 138 4.25 -27.68 18.36
N LYS A 139 4.86 -28.71 17.77
CA LYS A 139 4.15 -29.88 17.22
C LYS A 139 3.30 -30.62 18.26
N TYR A 140 3.58 -30.46 19.56
CA TYR A 140 2.81 -31.09 20.64
C TYR A 140 1.64 -30.26 21.15
N CYS A 141 1.42 -29.04 20.63
CA CYS A 141 0.36 -28.14 21.08
C CYS A 141 -1.03 -28.82 21.08
N LEU A 142 -1.34 -29.64 20.07
CA LEU A 142 -2.62 -30.36 19.98
C LEU A 142 -2.80 -31.36 21.14
N SER A 143 -1.74 -32.10 21.47
CA SER A 143 -1.73 -33.07 22.57
C SER A 143 -1.81 -32.37 23.93
N TRP A 144 -1.08 -31.27 24.09
CA TRP A 144 -1.13 -30.45 25.29
C TRP A 144 -2.50 -29.80 25.50
N ALA A 145 -3.12 -29.30 24.43
CA ALA A 145 -4.49 -28.81 24.49
C ALA A 145 -5.47 -29.92 24.91
N SER A 146 -5.35 -31.10 24.31
CA SER A 146 -6.20 -32.27 24.63
C SER A 146 -6.04 -32.77 26.07
N THR A 147 -4.86 -32.59 26.68
CA THR A 147 -4.59 -32.92 28.09
C THR A 147 -4.96 -31.79 29.06
N GLY A 148 -5.61 -30.74 28.58
CA GLY A 148 -6.09 -29.61 29.39
C GLY A 148 -5.02 -28.59 29.74
N LYS A 149 -3.92 -28.50 28.99
CA LYS A 149 -2.88 -27.48 29.25
C LYS A 149 -3.36 -26.06 28.98
N CYS A 150 -4.37 -25.86 28.13
CA CYS A 150 -4.95 -24.54 27.89
C CYS A 150 -5.52 -23.90 29.17
N THR A 151 -5.95 -24.70 30.14
CA THR A 151 -6.44 -24.21 31.44
C THR A 151 -5.39 -24.29 32.53
N ARG A 152 -4.54 -25.33 32.52
CA ARG A 152 -3.48 -25.53 33.53
C ARG A 152 -2.22 -24.69 33.32
N ASN A 153 -1.95 -24.28 32.09
CA ASN A 153 -0.81 -23.44 31.72
C ASN A 153 -1.20 -22.44 30.62
N PRO A 154 -2.12 -21.52 30.91
CA PRO A 154 -2.68 -20.62 29.90
C PRO A 154 -1.64 -19.66 29.33
N ALA A 155 -0.68 -19.18 30.13
CA ALA A 155 0.34 -18.24 29.65
C ALA A 155 1.15 -18.82 28.47
N TYR A 156 1.80 -19.97 28.68
CA TYR A 156 2.56 -20.64 27.63
C TYR A 156 1.69 -21.09 26.47
N MET A 157 0.50 -21.61 26.76
CA MET A 157 -0.37 -22.13 25.72
C MET A 157 -0.98 -21.02 24.85
N LEU A 158 -1.24 -19.83 25.40
CA LEU A 158 -1.67 -18.68 24.61
C LEU A 158 -0.54 -18.12 23.76
N GLU A 159 0.68 -18.07 24.28
CA GLU A 159 1.83 -17.55 23.56
C GLU A 159 2.32 -18.50 22.44
N SER A 160 2.43 -19.79 22.75
CA SER A 160 3.06 -20.79 21.86
C SER A 160 2.08 -21.72 21.17
N CYS A 161 0.85 -21.86 21.66
CA CYS A 161 -0.13 -22.87 21.21
C CYS A 161 -1.53 -22.29 21.02
N ALA A 162 -1.61 -21.00 20.67
CA ALA A 162 -2.86 -20.24 20.58
C ALA A 162 -3.92 -20.93 19.72
N LYS A 163 -3.48 -21.58 18.64
CA LYS A 163 -4.36 -22.28 17.69
C LYS A 163 -4.93 -23.54 18.30
N SER A 164 -4.10 -24.39 18.90
CA SER A 164 -4.56 -25.61 19.59
C SER A 164 -5.49 -25.32 20.76
N CYS A 165 -5.39 -24.14 21.38
CA CYS A 165 -6.30 -23.71 22.45
C CYS A 165 -7.53 -22.93 21.98
N ASN A 166 -7.77 -22.82 20.67
CA ASN A 166 -8.84 -22.00 20.09
C ASN A 166 -8.85 -20.57 20.64
N ALA A 167 -7.66 -20.00 20.78
CA ALA A 167 -7.43 -18.71 21.43
C ALA A 167 -6.79 -17.68 20.48
N CYS A 168 -6.93 -17.87 19.16
CA CYS A 168 -6.42 -16.94 18.15
C CYS A 168 -6.91 -15.51 18.34
N ASP A 169 -8.18 -15.34 18.71
CA ASP A 169 -8.79 -14.03 18.99
C ASP A 169 -8.29 -13.40 20.31
N LYS A 170 -7.58 -14.18 21.13
CA LYS A 170 -6.93 -13.74 22.37
C LYS A 170 -5.46 -13.40 22.18
N VAL A 171 -4.89 -13.70 21.00
CA VAL A 171 -3.51 -13.40 20.63
C VAL A 171 -3.49 -12.26 19.63
N SER A 172 -4.06 -11.13 20.04
CA SER A 172 -3.87 -9.87 19.34
C SER A 172 -2.45 -9.38 19.62
N HIS A 173 -1.60 -9.38 18.59
CA HIS A 173 -0.34 -8.62 18.57
C HIS A 173 -0.58 -7.10 18.37
N ALA A 174 -1.78 -6.62 18.72
CA ALA A 174 -1.91 -5.22 19.11
C ALA A 174 -1.12 -5.07 20.42
N PRO A 175 -0.49 -3.91 20.72
CA PRO A 175 0.05 -3.69 22.05
C PRO A 175 -1.10 -3.84 23.04
N VAL A 176 -1.17 -5.00 23.70
CA VAL A 176 -2.20 -5.28 24.70
C VAL A 176 -2.01 -4.20 25.76
N CYS A 177 -3.03 -3.38 25.94
CA CYS A 177 -3.09 -2.54 27.11
C CYS A 177 -3.36 -3.47 28.29
N HIS A 178 -2.33 -3.79 29.07
CA HIS A 178 -2.49 -4.48 30.33
C HIS A 178 -1.38 -4.03 31.29
N ASP A 179 -1.63 -4.25 32.56
CA ASP A 179 -0.61 -4.06 33.58
C ASP A 179 0.34 -5.26 33.57
N LEU A 180 1.64 -4.96 33.65
CA LEU A 180 2.73 -5.92 33.77
C LEU A 180 3.03 -6.27 35.24
N ASN A 181 2.49 -5.49 36.18
CA ASN A 181 2.66 -5.71 37.61
C ASN A 181 1.30 -5.84 38.32
N ASN A 182 1.14 -6.90 39.13
CA ASN A 182 -0.12 -7.15 39.84
C ASN A 182 -0.49 -6.05 40.86
N SER A 183 0.47 -5.23 41.27
CA SER A 183 0.25 -4.12 42.21
C SER A 183 -0.21 -2.82 41.54
N CYS A 184 -0.29 -2.78 40.20
CA CYS A 184 -0.62 -1.56 39.45
C CYS A 184 -1.94 -0.93 39.87
N ASN A 185 -2.95 -1.73 40.23
CA ASN A 185 -4.23 -1.24 40.71
C ASN A 185 -4.08 -0.40 42.00
N ILE A 186 -3.32 -0.92 42.97
CA ILE A 186 -3.10 -0.27 44.26
C ILE A 186 -2.24 0.99 44.07
N TRP A 187 -1.17 0.88 43.28
CA TRP A 187 -0.29 2.01 42.99
C TRP A 187 -0.99 3.14 42.25
N ALA A 188 -1.83 2.82 41.27
CA ALA A 188 -2.62 3.83 40.56
C ALA A 188 -3.58 4.57 41.50
N GLN A 189 -4.30 3.85 42.38
CA GLN A 189 -5.17 4.46 43.40
C GLN A 189 -4.40 5.33 44.40
N THR A 190 -3.12 5.01 44.65
CA THR A 190 -2.25 5.76 45.57
C THR A 190 -1.61 6.98 44.88
N GLY A 191 -1.90 7.22 43.60
CA GLY A 191 -1.40 8.37 42.84
C GLY A 191 -0.06 8.15 42.14
N TYR A 192 0.43 6.91 42.06
CA TYR A 192 1.76 6.62 41.50
C TYR A 192 1.83 6.92 40.01
N CYS A 193 0.69 6.96 39.31
CA CYS A 193 0.62 7.36 37.91
C CYS A 193 1.20 8.76 37.67
N GLY A 194 1.18 9.65 38.67
CA GLY A 194 1.85 10.96 38.63
C GLY A 194 3.27 10.89 39.20
N SER A 195 3.43 10.41 40.42
CA SER A 195 4.72 10.46 41.15
C SER A 195 5.80 9.53 40.59
N TYR A 196 5.40 8.44 39.94
CA TYR A 196 6.28 7.42 39.35
C TYR A 196 5.92 7.18 37.87
N ALA A 197 5.51 8.25 37.18
CA ALA A 197 5.01 8.19 35.81
C ALA A 197 5.86 7.37 34.82
N PRO A 198 7.21 7.43 34.81
CA PRO A 198 8.01 6.61 33.89
C PRO A 198 7.89 5.10 34.12
N TYR A 199 7.83 4.69 35.40
CA TYR A 199 7.66 3.28 35.75
C TYR A 199 6.23 2.83 35.47
N MET A 200 5.26 3.64 35.87
CA MET A 200 3.84 3.34 35.71
C MET A 200 3.39 3.36 34.23
N SER A 201 3.98 4.21 33.38
CA SER A 201 3.71 4.21 31.93
C SER A 201 4.33 3.02 31.20
N THR A 202 5.29 2.35 31.81
CA THR A 202 5.87 1.12 31.25
C THR A 202 5.13 -0.12 31.75
N ASN A 203 4.77 -0.14 33.04
CA ASN A 203 4.33 -1.36 33.72
C ASN A 203 2.85 -1.35 34.11
N CYS A 204 2.20 -0.19 34.16
CA CYS A 204 0.85 -0.01 34.71
C CYS A 204 -0.05 0.82 33.78
N LYS A 205 0.09 0.58 32.47
CA LYS A 205 -0.56 1.38 31.43
C LYS A 205 -2.08 1.35 31.53
N MET A 206 -2.64 0.19 31.88
CA MET A 206 -4.09 0.01 32.04
C MET A 206 -4.57 0.71 33.30
N SER A 207 -3.93 0.45 34.45
CA SER A 207 -4.32 1.08 35.73
C SER A 207 -4.16 2.61 35.72
N CYS A 208 -3.24 3.15 34.91
CA CYS A 208 -3.03 4.60 34.79
C CYS A 208 -3.80 5.26 33.65
N GLY A 209 -4.65 4.54 32.90
CA GLY A 209 -5.39 5.10 31.77
C GLY A 209 -4.50 5.67 30.67
N LEU A 210 -3.33 5.04 30.45
CA LEU A 210 -2.35 5.42 29.43
C LEU A 210 -2.54 4.62 28.13
N CYS A 211 -3.73 4.06 28.01
CA CYS A 211 -4.34 3.44 26.87
C CYS A 211 -5.65 4.21 26.61
#